data_AF-A0A6N0I3H5-F1
#
_entry.id   AF-A0A6N0I3H5-F1
#
_cell.length_a   1.000
_cell.length_b   1.000
_cell.length_c   1.000
_cell.angle_alpha   90.00
_cell.angle_beta   90.00
_cell.angle_gamma   90.00
#
_symmetry.space_group_name_H-M   'P 1'
#
loop_
_entity.id
_entity.type
_entity.pdbx_description
1 polymer ?
#
loop_
_entity_poly.entity_id
_entity_poly.type
_entity_poly.pdbx_seq_one_letter_code
_entity_poly.pdbx_strand_id
1 'polypeptide(L)'
;MDITLQEDIKFYVLNGKFKEIKNIMSNIDFMEFEEVYISCAHEQENIMFYTCILDMMKDNETAELHDLAFLLLVYPLSEVEGALEAAYYHADASIQLTNGKEIKSLLQMLLLYAIPDPIISDSEAFKVAKQILKLDPNNHVARNVLKDSAKRMDNVIVNFDELKKFGSSK
;
A
#
# COMPACT_ATOMS: atom_id res chain seq x y z
N MET A 1 -8.46 20.35 13.93
CA MET A 1 -8.31 20.33 12.47
C MET A 1 -8.43 21.74 11.97
N ASP A 2 -7.36 22.26 11.36
CA ASP A 2 -7.33 23.62 10.83
C ASP A 2 -8.07 23.66 9.48
N ILE A 3 -9.22 24.33 9.46
CA ILE A 3 -10.08 24.46 8.27
C ILE A 3 -9.33 25.16 7.14
N THR A 4 -8.45 26.11 7.48
CA THR A 4 -7.70 26.87 6.47
C THR A 4 -6.71 26.01 5.71
N LEU A 5 -6.03 25.09 6.40
CA LEU A 5 -5.10 24.14 5.78
C LEU A 5 -5.78 23.20 4.80
N GLN A 6 -6.98 22.70 5.14
CA GLN A 6 -7.75 21.85 4.23
C GLN A 6 -8.19 22.59 2.96
N GLU A 7 -8.69 23.81 3.11
CA GLU A 7 -9.11 24.65 1.98
C GLU A 7 -7.92 24.95 1.06
N ASP A 8 -6.75 25.26 1.63
CA ASP A 8 -5.52 25.50 0.89
C ASP A 8 -5.07 24.23 0.14
N ILE A 9 -5.00 23.07 0.80
CA ILE A 9 -4.61 21.81 0.15
C ILE A 9 -5.55 21.49 -1.01
N LYS A 10 -6.87 21.54 -0.81
CA LYS A 10 -7.87 21.28 -1.86
C LYS A 10 -7.68 22.25 -3.02
N PHE A 11 -7.57 23.55 -2.74
CA PHE A 11 -7.40 24.57 -3.76
C PHE A 11 -6.12 24.35 -4.58
N TYR A 12 -4.98 24.16 -3.91
CA TYR A 12 -3.70 24.02 -4.59
C TYR A 12 -3.60 22.72 -5.39
N VAL A 13 -4.05 21.57 -4.85
CA VAL A 13 -4.07 20.28 -5.57
C VAL A 13 -4.95 20.37 -6.81
N LEU A 14 -6.22 20.81 -6.67
CA LEU A 14 -7.18 20.81 -7.77
C LEU A 14 -6.83 21.80 -8.89
N ASN A 15 -6.00 22.81 -8.59
CA ASN A 15 -5.51 23.78 -9.57
C ASN A 15 -4.08 23.48 -10.06
N GLY A 16 -3.52 22.30 -9.74
CA GLY A 16 -2.18 21.90 -10.21
C GLY A 16 -1.02 22.72 -9.62
N LYS A 17 -1.24 23.41 -8.50
CA LYS A 17 -0.24 24.23 -7.81
C LYS A 17 0.61 23.38 -6.84
N PHE A 18 1.23 22.33 -7.36
CA PHE A 18 1.92 21.32 -6.54
C PHE A 18 3.13 21.85 -5.77
N LYS A 19 3.76 22.93 -6.25
CA LYS A 19 4.83 23.62 -5.51
C LYS A 19 4.34 24.14 -4.15
N GLU A 20 3.10 24.62 -4.06
CA GLU A 20 2.55 25.09 -2.79
C GLU A 20 2.27 23.93 -1.83
N ILE A 21 1.85 22.77 -2.35
CA ILE A 21 1.72 21.56 -1.52
C ILE A 21 3.09 21.09 -1.00
N LYS A 22 4.13 21.13 -1.84
CA LYS A 22 5.52 20.84 -1.42
C LYS A 22 5.95 21.77 -0.28
N ASN A 23 5.64 23.07 -0.39
CA ASN A 23 5.92 24.04 0.66
C ASN A 23 5.15 23.71 1.95
N ILE A 24 3.85 23.44 1.87
CA ILE A 24 3.02 23.06 3.02
C ILE A 24 3.61 21.84 3.73
N MET A 25 3.85 20.75 2.98
CA MET A 25 4.41 19.50 3.51
C MET A 25 5.76 19.71 4.21
N SER A 26 6.60 20.63 3.71
CA SER A 26 7.90 20.92 4.33
C SER A 26 7.83 21.75 5.62
N ASN A 27 6.69 22.39 5.91
CA ASN A 27 6.52 23.31 7.03
C ASN A 27 5.67 22.74 8.18
N ILE A 28 5.11 21.54 8.03
CA ILE A 28 4.31 20.88 9.06
C ILE A 28 4.82 19.45 9.30
N ASP A 29 4.36 18.81 10.38
CA ASP A 29 4.69 17.41 10.64
C ASP A 29 4.11 16.52 9.53
N PHE A 30 4.87 15.51 9.10
CA PHE A 30 4.44 14.67 7.98
C PHE A 30 3.19 13.86 8.30
N MET A 31 3.01 13.39 9.55
CA MET A 31 1.79 12.65 9.92
C MET A 31 0.58 13.58 9.92
N GLU A 32 0.75 14.82 10.39
CA GLU A 32 -0.29 15.85 10.29
C GLU A 32 -0.65 16.14 8.82
N PHE A 33 0.35 16.29 7.95
CA PHE A 33 0.13 16.44 6.51
C PHE A 33 -0.60 15.23 5.92
N GLU A 34 -0.14 14.01 6.19
CA GLU A 34 -0.71 12.74 5.70
C GLU A 34 -2.21 12.66 6.07
N GLU A 35 -2.57 12.90 7.32
CA GLU A 35 -3.96 12.85 7.80
C GLU A 35 -4.85 13.86 7.07
N VAL A 36 -4.42 15.13 7.00
CA VAL A 36 -5.19 16.19 6.36
C VAL A 36 -5.30 15.95 4.86
N TYR A 37 -4.21 15.51 4.22
CA TYR A 37 -4.16 15.24 2.78
C TYR A 37 -5.09 14.10 2.38
N ILE A 38 -5.08 12.99 3.13
CA ILE A 38 -5.99 11.86 2.92
C ILE A 38 -7.45 12.27 3.15
N SER A 39 -7.74 13.07 4.19
CA SER A 39 -9.10 13.61 4.41
C SER A 39 -9.57 14.44 3.22
N CYS A 40 -8.71 15.32 2.69
CA CYS A 40 -9.03 16.12 1.52
C CYS A 40 -9.26 15.25 0.28
N ALA A 41 -8.42 14.24 0.07
CA ALA A 41 -8.57 13.31 -1.06
C ALA A 41 -9.87 12.50 -0.95
N HIS A 42 -10.26 12.06 0.25
CA HIS A 42 -11.50 11.33 0.48
C HIS A 42 -12.73 12.20 0.21
N GLU A 43 -12.71 13.48 0.60
CA GLU A 43 -13.82 14.39 0.33
C GLU A 43 -13.96 14.77 -1.15
N GLN A 44 -12.85 14.81 -1.90
CA GLN A 44 -12.85 15.26 -3.29
C GLN A 44 -12.89 14.11 -4.31
N GLU A 45 -12.48 12.90 -3.91
CA GLU A 45 -12.37 11.69 -4.74
C GLU A 45 -11.68 11.96 -6.10
N ASN A 46 -10.65 12.81 -6.09
CA ASN A 46 -10.03 13.33 -7.31
C ASN A 46 -8.60 12.81 -7.51
N ILE A 47 -8.31 12.30 -8.71
CA ILE A 47 -6.99 11.76 -9.08
C ILE A 47 -5.85 12.80 -9.04
N MET A 48 -6.16 14.09 -8.97
CA MET A 48 -5.17 15.15 -8.82
C MET A 48 -4.37 15.04 -7.51
N PHE A 49 -4.95 14.44 -6.46
CA PHE A 49 -4.22 14.16 -5.21
C PHE A 49 -3.09 13.17 -5.47
N TYR A 50 -3.38 12.06 -6.15
CA TYR A 50 -2.35 11.11 -6.57
C TYR A 50 -1.33 11.73 -7.54
N THR A 51 -1.81 12.49 -8.53
CA THR A 51 -0.93 13.20 -9.49
C THR A 51 0.06 14.14 -8.81
N CYS A 52 -0.37 14.84 -7.75
CA CYS A 52 0.48 15.72 -6.96
C CYS A 52 1.62 14.94 -6.29
N ILE A 53 1.31 13.79 -5.67
CA ILE A 53 2.32 12.93 -5.03
C ILE A 53 3.32 12.39 -6.05
N LEU A 54 2.86 11.96 -7.23
CA LEU A 54 3.76 11.54 -8.31
C LEU A 54 4.66 12.68 -8.80
N ASP A 55 4.17 13.93 -8.82
CA ASP A 55 4.99 15.10 -9.14
C ASP A 55 6.04 15.41 -8.06
N MET A 56 5.75 15.10 -6.79
CA MET A 56 6.72 15.24 -5.71
C MET A 56 7.85 14.22 -5.82
N MET A 57 7.53 12.98 -6.16
CA MET A 57 8.53 11.92 -6.32
C MET A 57 9.56 12.22 -7.41
N LYS A 58 9.21 13.00 -8.44
CA LYS A 58 10.17 13.42 -9.49
C LYS A 58 11.32 14.25 -8.95
N ASP A 59 11.07 15.05 -7.90
CA ASP A 59 12.10 15.92 -7.30
C ASP A 59 12.87 15.18 -6.20
N ASN A 60 12.17 14.41 -5.36
CA ASN A 60 12.77 13.65 -4.27
C ASN A 60 11.89 12.44 -3.92
N GLU A 61 12.21 11.29 -4.50
CA GLU A 61 11.53 10.02 -4.22
C GLU A 61 11.86 9.53 -2.80
N THR A 62 10.84 9.21 -1.99
CA THR A 62 10.97 8.79 -0.59
C THR A 62 9.95 7.72 -0.25
N ALA A 63 10.27 6.87 0.74
CA ALA A 63 9.36 5.84 1.21
C ALA A 63 8.05 6.45 1.74
N GLU A 64 8.11 7.59 2.41
CA GLU A 64 6.97 8.33 2.92
C GLU A 64 6.00 8.78 1.81
N LEU A 65 6.53 9.23 0.66
CA LEU A 65 5.69 9.57 -0.49
C LEU A 65 5.04 8.32 -1.09
N HIS A 66 5.75 7.18 -1.14
CA HIS A 66 5.16 5.92 -1.58
C HIS A 66 4.08 5.43 -0.63
N ASP A 67 4.29 5.55 0.68
CA ASP A 67 3.30 5.19 1.69
C ASP A 67 2.04 6.06 1.57
N LEU A 68 2.18 7.36 1.34
CA LEU A 68 1.05 8.26 1.11
C LEU A 68 0.33 7.94 -0.21
N ALA A 69 1.07 7.65 -1.29
CA ALA A 69 0.47 7.19 -2.55
C ALA A 69 -0.31 5.88 -2.38
N PHE A 70 0.25 4.92 -1.64
CA PHE A 70 -0.44 3.69 -1.28
C PHE A 70 -1.77 3.97 -0.58
N LEU A 71 -1.76 4.82 0.45
CA LEU A 71 -2.97 5.16 1.22
C LEU A 71 -4.03 5.84 0.34
N LEU A 72 -3.64 6.73 -0.58
CA LEU A 72 -4.55 7.33 -1.54
C LEU A 72 -5.26 6.27 -2.40
N LEU A 73 -4.52 5.24 -2.83
CA LEU A 73 -4.99 4.24 -3.77
C LEU A 73 -5.82 3.12 -3.12
N VAL A 74 -5.58 2.79 -1.85
CA VAL A 74 -6.37 1.78 -1.13
C VAL A 74 -7.58 2.35 -0.39
N TYR A 75 -7.69 3.68 -0.30
CA TYR A 75 -8.76 4.33 0.44
C TYR A 75 -9.52 5.39 -0.38
N PRO A 76 -9.10 6.66 -0.51
CA PRO A 76 -9.86 7.66 -1.28
C PRO A 76 -10.11 7.32 -2.75
N LEU A 77 -9.22 6.56 -3.38
CA LEU A 77 -9.22 6.26 -4.81
C LEU A 77 -9.39 4.76 -5.10
N SER A 78 -9.86 3.97 -4.13
CA SER A 78 -9.97 2.51 -4.27
C SER A 78 -10.85 2.06 -5.43
N GLU A 79 -11.83 2.88 -5.82
CA GLU A 79 -12.76 2.59 -6.91
C GLU A 79 -12.20 2.94 -8.30
N VAL A 80 -11.01 3.53 -8.38
CA VAL A 80 -10.34 3.79 -9.67
C VAL A 80 -9.79 2.46 -10.21
N GLU A 81 -10.13 2.14 -11.46
CA GLU A 81 -9.60 0.95 -12.13
C GLU A 81 -8.06 0.95 -12.11
N GLY A 82 -7.46 -0.13 -11.60
CA GLY A 82 -6.01 -0.25 -11.45
C GLY A 82 -5.43 0.35 -10.15
N ALA A 83 -6.27 0.87 -9.24
CA ALA A 83 -5.78 1.51 -8.02
C ALA A 83 -5.01 0.54 -7.11
N LEU A 84 -5.50 -0.69 -6.93
CA LEU A 84 -4.87 -1.67 -6.04
C LEU A 84 -3.56 -2.22 -6.62
N GLU A 85 -3.46 -2.36 -7.94
CA GLU A 85 -2.22 -2.67 -8.65
C GLU A 85 -1.19 -1.54 -8.55
N ALA A 86 -1.65 -0.28 -8.63
CA ALA A 86 -0.80 0.88 -8.38
C ALA A 86 -0.37 0.94 -6.89
N ALA A 87 -1.25 0.57 -5.96
CA ALA A 87 -0.91 0.49 -4.54
C ALA A 87 0.19 -0.56 -4.32
N TYR A 88 0.08 -1.73 -4.95
CA TYR A 88 1.15 -2.75 -4.94
C TYR A 88 2.49 -2.18 -5.41
N TYR A 89 2.49 -1.44 -6.53
CA TYR A 89 3.69 -0.78 -7.03
C TYR A 89 4.32 0.14 -5.98
N HIS A 90 3.52 0.96 -5.28
CA HIS A 90 4.05 1.85 -4.26
C HIS A 90 4.55 1.12 -3.01
N ALA A 91 3.86 0.06 -2.57
CA ALA A 91 4.31 -0.75 -1.44
C ALA A 91 5.66 -1.43 -1.75
N ASP A 92 5.83 -2.02 -2.95
CA ASP A 92 7.10 -2.62 -3.36
C ASP A 92 8.21 -1.58 -3.47
N ALA A 93 7.96 -0.42 -4.09
CA ALA A 93 8.95 0.65 -4.18
C ALA A 93 9.40 1.16 -2.78
N SER A 94 8.47 1.33 -1.84
CA SER A 94 8.77 1.68 -0.43
C SER A 94 9.64 0.60 0.24
N ILE A 95 9.35 -0.69 -0.01
CA ILE A 95 10.18 -1.81 0.46
C ILE A 95 11.59 -1.73 -0.15
N GLN A 96 11.75 -1.47 -1.45
CA GLN A 96 13.06 -1.37 -2.09
C GLN A 96 13.89 -0.22 -1.52
N LEU A 97 13.29 0.97 -1.40
CA LEU A 97 13.96 2.17 -0.84
C LEU A 97 14.47 1.95 0.59
N THR A 98 13.70 1.22 1.40
CA THR A 98 14.05 0.94 2.80
C THR A 98 14.87 -0.35 2.99
N ASN A 99 15.26 -1.02 1.90
CA ASN A 99 15.89 -2.35 1.91
C ASN A 99 15.08 -3.37 2.73
N GLY A 100 13.75 -3.23 2.69
CA GLY A 100 12.80 -4.08 3.39
C GLY A 100 12.92 -4.04 4.91
N LYS A 101 13.39 -2.92 5.47
CA LYS A 101 13.50 -2.73 6.93
C LYS A 101 12.31 -1.98 7.52
N GLU A 102 11.49 -1.35 6.67
CA GLU A 102 10.31 -0.64 7.12
C GLU A 102 9.13 -1.58 7.28
N ILE A 103 8.62 -1.68 8.52
CA ILE A 103 7.51 -2.59 8.85
C ILE A 103 6.21 -2.06 8.23
N LYS A 104 6.02 -0.73 8.16
CA LYS A 104 4.83 -0.11 7.55
C LYS A 104 4.64 -0.59 6.10
N SER A 105 5.67 -0.49 5.27
CA SER A 105 5.64 -0.91 3.86
C SER A 105 5.35 -2.41 3.70
N LEU A 106 5.92 -3.25 4.58
CA LEU A 106 5.65 -4.70 4.57
C LEU A 106 4.20 -5.01 5.00
N LEU A 107 3.65 -4.29 5.98
CA LEU A 107 2.26 -4.45 6.39
C LEU A 107 1.27 -3.99 5.32
N GLN A 108 1.60 -2.94 4.56
CA GLN A 108 0.84 -2.52 3.39
C GLN A 108 0.75 -3.63 2.34
N MET A 109 1.85 -4.37 2.11
CA MET A 109 1.83 -5.54 1.24
C MET A 109 0.90 -6.64 1.77
N LEU A 110 0.88 -6.87 3.09
CA LEU A 110 -0.08 -7.80 3.70
C LEU A 110 -1.55 -7.31 3.67
N LEU A 111 -1.78 -6.01 3.58
CA LEU A 111 -3.14 -5.47 3.38
C LEU A 111 -3.69 -5.90 2.02
N LEU A 112 -2.88 -5.82 0.96
CA LEU A 112 -3.25 -6.23 -0.40
C LEU A 112 -3.48 -7.74 -0.54
N TYR A 113 -3.03 -8.53 0.43
CA TYR A 113 -3.34 -9.95 0.54
C TYR A 113 -4.69 -10.23 1.22
N ALA A 114 -5.14 -9.31 2.08
CA ALA A 114 -6.31 -9.50 2.94
C ALA A 114 -7.64 -9.12 2.28
N ILE A 115 -7.60 -8.48 1.10
CA ILE A 115 -8.80 -8.11 0.33
C ILE A 115 -9.46 -9.35 -0.31
N PRO A 116 -10.76 -9.28 -0.68
CA PRO A 116 -11.49 -10.42 -1.25
C PRO A 116 -10.84 -11.03 -2.50
N ASP A 117 -10.26 -10.20 -3.36
CA ASP A 117 -9.51 -10.58 -4.55
C ASP A 117 -8.04 -10.16 -4.38
N PRO A 118 -7.19 -10.99 -3.73
CA PRO A 118 -5.83 -10.61 -3.36
C PRO A 118 -4.97 -10.19 -4.55
N ILE A 119 -4.25 -9.08 -4.42
CA ILE A 119 -3.29 -8.63 -5.44
C ILE A 119 -2.01 -9.49 -5.40
N ILE A 120 -1.62 -9.97 -4.22
CA ILE A 120 -0.41 -10.78 -4.05
C ILE A 120 -0.73 -12.25 -3.75
N SER A 121 0.20 -13.12 -4.15
CA SER A 121 0.07 -14.57 -3.96
C SER A 121 0.30 -15.00 -2.51
N ASP A 122 -0.17 -16.22 -2.16
CA ASP A 122 0.16 -16.86 -0.88
C ASP A 122 1.66 -16.95 -0.63
N SER A 123 2.45 -17.28 -1.68
CA SER A 123 3.91 -17.41 -1.56
C SER A 123 4.58 -16.08 -1.21
N GLU A 124 4.08 -15.00 -1.78
CA GLU A 124 4.57 -13.66 -1.55
C GLU A 124 4.18 -13.16 -0.15
N ALA A 125 2.90 -13.27 0.22
CA ALA A 125 2.41 -12.95 1.56
C ALA A 125 3.18 -13.72 2.64
N PHE A 126 3.50 -15.00 2.41
CA PHE A 126 4.31 -15.80 3.31
C PHE A 126 5.74 -15.26 3.47
N LYS A 127 6.40 -14.83 2.38
CA LYS A 127 7.74 -14.23 2.43
C LYS A 127 7.74 -12.91 3.18
N VAL A 128 6.78 -12.04 2.89
CA VAL A 128 6.60 -10.74 3.57
C VAL A 128 6.34 -10.95 5.06
N ALA A 129 5.43 -11.86 5.42
CA ALA A 129 5.14 -12.17 6.81
C ALA A 129 6.38 -12.71 7.56
N LYS A 130 7.18 -13.57 6.93
CA LYS A 130 8.46 -14.02 7.51
C LYS A 130 9.42 -12.86 7.74
N GLN A 131 9.48 -11.90 6.83
CA GLN A 131 10.36 -10.75 6.93
C GLN A 131 9.93 -9.83 8.07
N ILE A 132 8.63 -9.52 8.19
CA ILE A 132 8.10 -8.77 9.33
C ILE A 132 8.47 -9.45 10.64
N LEU A 133 8.27 -10.77 10.76
CA LEU A 133 8.56 -11.50 12.00
C LEU A 133 10.06 -11.57 12.34
N LYS A 134 10.97 -11.32 11.39
CA LYS A 134 12.40 -11.15 11.67
C LYS A 134 12.70 -9.78 12.28
N LEU A 135 11.95 -8.75 11.90
CA LEU A 135 12.11 -7.37 12.37
C LEU A 135 11.34 -7.14 13.68
N ASP A 136 10.11 -7.64 13.74
CA ASP A 136 9.20 -7.60 14.88
C ASP A 136 8.58 -9.00 15.12
N PRO A 137 9.21 -9.83 15.97
CA PRO A 137 8.72 -11.16 16.30
C PRO A 137 7.33 -11.20 16.96
N ASN A 138 6.87 -10.06 17.50
CA ASN A 138 5.58 -9.96 18.18
C ASN A 138 4.43 -9.55 17.26
N ASN A 139 4.72 -9.25 15.99
CA ASN A 139 3.72 -8.80 15.04
C ASN A 139 2.60 -9.84 14.82
N HIS A 140 1.40 -9.51 15.31
CA HIS A 140 0.26 -10.43 15.27
C HIS A 140 -0.30 -10.60 13.85
N VAL A 141 -0.29 -9.54 13.04
CA VAL A 141 -0.77 -9.57 11.66
C VAL A 141 0.08 -10.54 10.83
N ALA A 142 1.40 -10.36 10.87
CA ALA A 142 2.33 -11.23 10.15
C ALA A 142 2.24 -12.69 10.62
N ARG A 143 2.06 -12.93 11.93
CA ARG A 143 1.90 -14.29 12.45
C ARG A 143 0.64 -14.99 11.93
N ASN A 144 -0.46 -14.27 11.80
CA ASN A 144 -1.71 -14.81 11.25
C ASN A 144 -1.57 -15.09 9.75
N VAL A 145 -1.06 -14.12 8.98
CA VAL A 145 -0.82 -14.30 7.54
C VAL A 145 0.13 -15.46 7.26
N LEU A 146 1.20 -15.62 8.04
CA LEU A 146 2.15 -16.71 7.88
C LEU A 146 1.47 -18.09 8.02
N LYS A 147 0.55 -18.25 8.98
CA LYS A 147 -0.20 -19.49 9.19
C LYS A 147 -1.18 -19.74 8.06
N ASP A 148 -1.93 -18.73 7.66
CA ASP A 148 -3.00 -18.86 6.66
C ASP A 148 -2.43 -19.15 5.27
N SER A 149 -1.38 -18.43 4.88
CA SER A 149 -0.65 -18.65 3.62
C SER A 149 -0.02 -20.05 3.58
N ALA A 150 0.64 -20.49 4.65
CA ALA A 150 1.22 -21.84 4.71
C ALA A 150 0.17 -22.94 4.54
N LYS A 151 -0.97 -22.83 5.24
CA LYS A 151 -2.06 -23.81 5.14
C LYS A 151 -2.64 -23.87 3.73
N ARG A 152 -2.83 -22.74 3.06
CA ARG A 152 -3.32 -22.70 1.66
C ARG A 152 -2.32 -23.36 0.71
N MET A 153 -1.03 -23.06 0.86
CA MET A 153 0.03 -23.65 0.04
C MET A 153 0.09 -25.18 0.20
N ASP A 154 -0.02 -25.70 1.43
CA ASP A 154 -0.03 -27.14 1.69
C ASP A 154 -1.25 -27.82 1.04
N ASN A 155 -2.43 -27.20 1.13
CA ASN A 155 -3.65 -27.73 0.50
C ASN A 155 -3.55 -27.78 -1.03
N VAL A 156 -2.88 -26.80 -1.65
CA VAL A 156 -2.64 -26.79 -3.09
C VAL A 156 -1.76 -27.97 -3.50
N ILE A 157 -0.69 -28.26 -2.76
CA ILE A 157 0.19 -29.41 -3.01
C ILE A 157 -0.59 -30.73 -2.91
N VAL A 158 -1.42 -30.90 -1.87
CA VAL A 158 -2.25 -32.10 -1.69
C VAL A 158 -3.25 -32.29 -2.85
N ASN A 159 -3.87 -31.21 -3.34
CA ASN A 159 -4.86 -31.28 -4.43
C ASN A 159 -4.23 -31.65 -5.79
N PHE A 160 -2.98 -31.22 -6.06
CA PHE A 160 -2.25 -31.63 -7.27
C PHE A 160 -1.98 -33.15 -7.33
N ASP A 161 -1.79 -33.81 -6.18
CA ASP A 161 -1.59 -35.26 -6.14
C ASP A 161 -2.90 -36.04 -6.31
N GLU A 162 -4.05 -35.45 -5.98
CA GLU A 162 -5.37 -36.01 -6.30
C GLU A 162 -5.69 -35.90 -7.79
N LEU A 163 -5.30 -34.80 -8.46
CA LEU A 163 -5.43 -34.64 -9.91
C LEU A 163 -4.63 -35.69 -10.70
N LYS A 164 -3.46 -36.13 -10.22
CA LYS A 164 -2.68 -37.21 -10.84
C LYS A 164 -3.39 -38.57 -10.79
N LYS A 165 -4.25 -38.81 -9.80
CA LYS A 165 -5.03 -40.06 -9.70
C LYS A 165 -6.14 -40.14 -10.76
N PHE A 166 -6.64 -39.02 -11.26
CA PHE A 166 -7.64 -38.98 -12.33
C PHE A 166 -7.04 -39.10 -13.75
N GLY A 167 -5.73 -38.89 -13.92
CA GLY A 167 -5.03 -39.03 -15.21
C GLY A 167 -4.55 -40.45 -15.56
N SER A 168 -4.71 -41.42 -14.65
CA SER A 168 -4.15 -42.78 -14.80
C SER A 168 -5.18 -43.88 -15.05
N SER A 169 -6.46 -43.56 -15.26
CA SER A 169 -7.47 -44.53 -15.70
C SER A 169 -7.62 -44.47 -17.22
N LYS A 170 -6.81 -45.25 -17.94
CA LYS A 170 -7.12 -45.76 -19.28
C LYS A 170 -7.32 -47.26 -19.20
#